data_AF-A0A7J2I1G5-F1
#
_entry.id   AF-A0A7J2I1G5-F1
#
_cell.length_a   1.000
_cell.length_b   1.000
_cell.length_c   1.000
_cell.angle_alpha   90.00
_cell.angle_beta   90.00
_cell.angle_gamma   90.00
#
_symmetry.space_group_name_H-M   'P 1'
#
loop_
_entity.id
_entity.type
_entity.pdbx_description
1 polymer ?
#
loop_
_entity_poly.entity_id
_entity_poly.type
_entity_poly.pdbx_seq_one_letter_code
_entity_poly.pdbx_strand_id
1 'polypeptide(L)'
;MSGTILEDMVAEAFKKRGYIVFTRRNHCDVLAVKSDMSLAYLVECKDYALSHKQQVLAVRELNRNYTHALELLIQQRLCPEKILKVLVARGFAYHARGILQYTPEKFIQHISS
;
A
#
# COMPACT_ATOMS: atom_id res chain seq x y z
N MET A 1 -4.95 17.84 1.73
CA MET A 1 -5.29 16.42 1.49
C MET A 1 -5.03 15.71 2.80
N SER A 2 -6.06 15.15 3.43
CA SER A 2 -5.91 14.33 4.64
C SER A 2 -5.46 12.91 4.27
N GLY A 3 -4.91 12.16 5.22
CA GLY A 3 -4.49 10.75 5.02
C GLY A 3 -5.57 9.91 4.33
N THR A 4 -6.82 10.02 4.78
CA THR A 4 -7.96 9.31 4.20
C THR A 4 -8.23 9.64 2.73
N ILE A 5 -7.99 10.89 2.30
CA ILE A 5 -8.15 11.25 0.88
C ILE A 5 -7.09 10.53 0.03
N LEU A 6 -5.86 10.44 0.51
CA LEU A 6 -4.79 9.73 -0.20
C LEU A 6 -5.11 8.23 -0.32
N GLU A 7 -5.56 7.61 0.77
CA GLU A 7 -5.99 6.21 0.79
C GLU A 7 -7.12 5.95 -0.22
N ASP A 8 -8.15 6.81 -0.23
CA ASP A 8 -9.28 6.68 -1.16
C ASP A 8 -8.82 6.86 -2.62
N MET A 9 -7.94 7.82 -2.91
CA MET A 9 -7.38 8.02 -4.25
C MET A 9 -6.60 6.78 -4.75
N VAL A 10 -5.75 6.21 -3.89
CA VAL A 10 -4.99 4.99 -4.21
C VAL A 10 -5.94 3.81 -4.43
N ALA A 11 -6.92 3.63 -3.56
CA ALA A 11 -7.90 2.57 -3.67
C ALA A 11 -8.69 2.66 -4.99
N GLU A 12 -9.18 3.86 -5.34
CA GLU A 12 -9.91 4.08 -6.59
C GLU A 12 -9.05 3.84 -7.84
N ALA A 13 -7.76 4.18 -7.80
CA ALA A 13 -6.85 3.90 -8.91
C ALA A 13 -6.70 2.39 -9.16
N PHE A 14 -6.58 1.59 -8.10
CA PHE A 14 -6.57 0.13 -8.21
C PHE A 14 -7.89 -0.44 -8.69
N LYS A 15 -9.04 0.03 -8.17
CA LYS A 15 -10.37 -0.42 -8.60
C LYS A 15 -10.60 -0.19 -10.10
N LYS A 16 -10.18 0.97 -10.63
CA LYS A 16 -10.24 1.28 -12.07
C LYS A 16 -9.43 0.32 -12.93
N ARG A 17 -8.47 -0.39 -12.33
CA ARG A 17 -7.63 -1.40 -12.99
C ARG A 17 -8.10 -2.84 -12.74
N GLY A 18 -9.28 -3.03 -12.16
CA GLY A 18 -9.87 -4.35 -11.94
C GLY A 18 -9.25 -5.13 -10.78
N TYR A 19 -8.54 -4.47 -9.87
CA TYR A 19 -8.05 -5.10 -8.64
C TYR A 19 -9.20 -5.30 -7.65
N ILE A 20 -9.10 -6.36 -6.85
CA ILE A 20 -9.91 -6.55 -5.65
C ILE A 20 -9.27 -5.70 -4.55
N VAL A 21 -10.00 -4.71 -4.02
CA VAL A 21 -9.43 -3.69 -3.13
C VAL A 21 -10.11 -3.69 -1.76
N PHE A 22 -9.28 -3.73 -0.71
CA PHE A 22 -9.67 -3.52 0.68
C PHE A 22 -9.04 -2.22 1.18
N THR A 23 -9.88 -1.30 1.63
CA THR A 23 -9.45 0.01 2.16
C THR A 23 -9.75 0.08 3.65
N ARG A 24 -8.78 0.52 4.46
CA ARG A 24 -8.90 0.69 5.92
C ARG A 24 -9.47 -0.56 6.61
N ARG A 25 -8.94 -1.73 6.23
CA ARG A 25 -9.41 -3.05 6.69
C ARG A 25 -8.23 -3.80 7.32
N ASN A 26 -8.45 -4.37 8.50
CA ASN A 26 -7.46 -5.12 9.26
C ASN A 26 -6.10 -4.39 9.33
N HIS A 27 -6.10 -3.15 9.83
CA HIS A 27 -4.91 -2.28 9.96
C HIS A 27 -4.19 -1.89 8.65
N CYS A 28 -4.70 -2.29 7.49
CA CYS A 28 -4.15 -1.93 6.20
C CYS A 28 -4.86 -0.68 5.67
N ASP A 29 -4.08 0.34 5.27
CA ASP A 29 -4.59 1.51 4.55
C ASP A 29 -5.22 1.05 3.22
N VAL A 30 -4.44 0.38 2.36
CA VAL A 30 -4.93 -0.26 1.13
C VAL A 30 -4.25 -1.61 0.91
N LEU A 31 -5.04 -2.66 0.73
CA LEU A 31 -4.62 -3.94 0.18
C LEU A 31 -5.33 -4.14 -1.16
N ALA A 32 -4.56 -4.22 -2.25
CA ALA A 32 -5.09 -4.41 -3.60
C ALA A 32 -4.54 -5.70 -4.20
N VAL A 33 -5.42 -6.61 -4.61
CA VAL A 33 -5.06 -7.92 -5.19
C VAL A 33 -5.43 -7.92 -6.66
N LYS A 34 -4.48 -8.26 -7.54
CA LYS A 34 -4.76 -8.41 -8.96
C LYS A 34 -5.65 -9.63 -9.18
N SER A 35 -6.64 -9.53 -10.07
CA SER A 35 -7.66 -10.56 -10.26
C SER A 35 -7.12 -11.92 -10.72
N ASP A 36 -5.96 -11.94 -11.38
CA ASP A 36 -5.26 -13.17 -11.79
C ASP A 36 -4.38 -13.79 -10.68
N MET A 37 -4.41 -13.21 -9.47
CA MET A 37 -3.60 -13.61 -8.30
C MET A 37 -2.07 -13.56 -8.52
N SER A 38 -1.58 -13.01 -9.62
CA SER A 38 -0.13 -12.89 -9.85
C SER A 38 0.56 -11.93 -8.85
N LEU A 39 -0.20 -10.97 -8.30
CA LEU A 39 0.35 -9.91 -7.47
C LEU A 39 -0.68 -9.29 -6.53
N ALA A 40 -0.23 -8.88 -5.35
CA ALA A 40 -0.93 -7.96 -4.48
C ALA A 40 -0.02 -6.80 -4.03
N TYR A 41 -0.64 -5.68 -3.69
CA TYR A 41 0.00 -4.49 -3.12
C TYR A 41 -0.55 -4.27 -1.72
N LEU A 42 0.35 -4.27 -0.73
CA LEU A 42 0.08 -3.73 0.60
C LEU A 42 0.67 -2.33 0.67
N VAL A 43 -0.20 -1.33 0.73
CA VAL A 43 0.17 0.08 0.64
C VAL A 43 -0.10 0.76 1.96
N GLU A 44 0.90 1.48 2.46
CA GLU A 44 0.81 2.42 3.59
C GLU A 44 0.90 3.85 3.04
N CYS A 45 -0.04 4.71 3.44
CA CYS A 45 -0.23 6.05 2.89
C CYS A 45 0.05 7.12 3.95
N LYS A 46 1.01 8.01 3.67
CA LYS A 46 1.29 9.18 4.52
C LYS A 46 1.17 10.45 3.67
N ASP A 47 0.27 11.35 4.03
CA ASP A 47 -0.04 12.58 3.27
C ASP A 47 0.97 13.73 3.51
N TYR A 48 2.14 13.43 4.08
CA TYR A 48 3.23 14.36 4.37
C TYR A 48 4.60 13.78 3.98
N ALA A 49 5.62 14.63 3.97
CA ALA A 49 6.99 14.19 3.77
C ALA A 49 7.55 13.59 5.07
N LEU A 50 8.16 12.42 4.97
CA LEU A 50 8.63 11.68 6.14
C LEU A 50 10.03 12.14 6.55
N SER A 51 10.16 12.59 7.79
CA SER A 51 11.46 12.65 8.46
C SER A 51 12.03 11.23 8.65
N HIS A 52 13.32 11.12 8.95
CA HIS A 52 13.97 9.84 9.20
C HIS A 52 13.24 9.01 10.28
N LYS A 53 12.89 9.64 11.42
CA LYS A 53 12.17 8.96 12.51
C LYS A 53 10.78 8.49 12.08
N GLN A 54 10.02 9.32 11.37
CA GLN A 54 8.69 8.96 10.87
C GLN A 54 8.77 7.82 9.85
N GLN A 55 9.75 7.85 8.96
CA GLN A 55 9.92 6.81 7.96
C GLN A 55 10.31 5.46 8.60
N VAL A 56 11.17 5.45 9.62
CA VAL A 56 11.46 4.22 10.40
C VAL A 56 10.19 3.65 11.01
N LEU A 57 9.32 4.49 11.57
CA LEU A 57 8.05 4.04 12.16
C LEU A 57 7.09 3.50 11.10
N ALA A 58 6.92 4.20 9.98
CA ALA A 58 6.06 3.77 8.88
C ALA A 58 6.52 2.44 8.26
N VAL A 59 7.84 2.24 8.12
CA VAL A 59 8.42 0.96 7.67
C VAL A 59 8.12 -0.17 8.65
N ARG A 60 8.21 0.09 9.95
CA ARG A 60 7.89 -0.91 10.98
C ARG A 60 6.40 -1.25 10.99
N GLU A 61 5.54 -0.24 10.87
CA GLU A 61 4.09 -0.37 10.77
C GLU A 61 3.71 -1.21 9.55
N LEU A 62 4.19 -0.87 8.36
CA LEU A 62 3.96 -1.64 7.13
C LEU A 62 4.39 -3.11 7.24
N ASN A 63 5.53 -3.38 7.90
CA ASN A 63 5.98 -4.76 8.13
C ASN A 63 5.09 -5.52 9.13
N ARG A 64 4.51 -4.87 10.13
CA ARG A 64 3.54 -5.48 11.06
C ARG A 64 2.20 -5.73 10.36
N ASN A 65 1.74 -4.75 9.59
CA ASN A 65 0.50 -4.80 8.82
C ASN A 65 0.53 -5.92 7.76
N TYR A 66 1.72 -6.39 7.37
CA TYR A 66 1.86 -7.55 6.49
C TYR A 66 1.19 -8.82 7.04
N THR A 67 1.34 -9.11 8.34
CA THR A 67 0.68 -10.26 8.96
C THR A 67 -0.84 -10.10 8.90
N HIS A 68 -1.36 -8.90 9.17
CA HIS A 68 -2.79 -8.60 9.07
C HIS A 68 -3.34 -8.67 7.65
N ALA A 69 -2.53 -8.29 6.65
CA ALA A 69 -2.88 -8.46 5.25
C ALA A 69 -3.01 -9.96 4.90
N LEU A 70 -2.10 -10.81 5.39
CA LEU A 70 -2.19 -12.27 5.19
C LEU A 70 -3.46 -12.87 5.81
N GLU A 71 -3.82 -12.45 7.03
CA GLU A 71 -5.07 -12.88 7.66
C GLU A 71 -6.29 -12.52 6.80
N LEU A 72 -6.32 -11.29 6.28
CA LEU A 72 -7.40 -10.82 5.42
C LEU A 72 -7.47 -11.63 4.11
N LEU A 73 -6.33 -11.91 3.49
CA LEU A 73 -6.26 -12.74 2.28
C LEU A 73 -6.80 -14.15 2.52
N ILE A 74 -6.43 -14.78 3.64
CA ILE A 74 -6.93 -16.11 4.02
C ILE A 74 -8.46 -16.08 4.23
N GLN A 75 -8.96 -15.09 4.98
CA GLN A 75 -10.40 -14.94 5.22
C GLN A 75 -11.20 -14.81 3.92
N GLN A 76 -10.64 -14.12 2.93
CA GLN A 76 -11.26 -13.89 1.62
C GLN A 76 -10.93 -14.97 0.58
N ARG A 77 -10.16 -16.01 0.97
CA ARG A 77 -9.69 -17.10 0.09
C ARG A 77 -8.92 -16.59 -1.14
N LEU A 78 -8.11 -15.56 -0.95
CA LEU A 78 -7.24 -14.97 -1.96
C LEU A 78 -5.80 -15.45 -1.74
N CYS A 79 -5.14 -15.92 -2.79
CA CYS A 79 -3.79 -16.50 -2.72
C CYS A 79 -2.85 -15.83 -3.74
N PRO A 80 -2.47 -14.55 -3.55
CA PRO A 80 -1.55 -13.89 -4.46
C PRO A 80 -0.15 -14.53 -4.42
N GLU A 81 0.47 -14.73 -5.57
CA GLU A 81 1.82 -15.32 -5.68
C GLU A 81 2.90 -14.45 -5.03
N LYS A 82 2.70 -13.12 -5.08
CA LYS A 82 3.63 -12.13 -4.53
C LYS A 82 2.87 -10.98 -3.92
N ILE A 83 3.41 -10.44 -2.83
CA ILE A 83 2.90 -9.24 -2.17
C ILE A 83 4.00 -8.17 -2.14
N LEU A 84 3.73 -7.02 -2.75
CA LEU A 84 4.62 -5.86 -2.71
C LEU A 84 4.25 -4.96 -1.54
N LYS A 85 5.22 -4.64 -0.71
CA LYS A 85 5.10 -3.63 0.34
C LYS A 85 5.43 -2.26 -0.23
N VAL A 86 4.49 -1.34 -0.15
CA VAL A 86 4.61 0.00 -0.72
C VAL A 86 4.36 1.04 0.35
N LEU A 87 5.24 2.05 0.41
CA LEU A 87 5.02 3.26 1.19
C LEU A 87 4.82 4.43 0.23
N VAL A 88 3.68 5.11 0.35
CA VAL A 88 3.34 6.29 -0.44
C VAL A 88 3.41 7.52 0.46
N ALA A 89 4.29 8.45 0.14
CA ALA A 89 4.47 9.68 0.93
C ALA A 89 4.93 10.86 0.07
N ARG A 90 4.71 12.10 0.53
CA ARG A 90 5.15 13.30 -0.23
C ARG A 90 6.68 13.43 -0.34
N GLY A 91 7.42 12.69 0.47
CA GLY A 91 8.87 12.68 0.47
C GLY A 91 9.42 11.65 1.45
N PHE A 92 10.67 11.24 1.23
CA PHE A 92 11.36 10.23 2.00
C PHE A 92 12.75 10.73 2.40
N ALA A 93 13.17 10.40 3.62
CA ALA A 93 14.50 10.73 4.13
C ALA A 93 15.57 9.73 3.68
N TYR A 94 15.20 8.49 3.36
CA TYR A 94 16.13 7.44 2.91
C TYR A 94 15.44 6.40 2.01
N HIS A 95 16.23 5.52 1.40
CA HIS A 95 15.71 4.35 0.69
C HIS A 95 15.63 3.12 1.61
N ALA A 96 14.42 2.67 1.91
CA ALA A 96 14.15 1.52 2.76
C ALA A 96 14.25 0.22 1.96
N ARG A 97 15.12 -0.70 2.39
CA ARG A 97 15.31 -1.99 1.73
C ARG A 97 14.02 -2.82 1.76
N GLY A 98 13.61 -3.35 0.61
CA GLY A 98 12.47 -4.26 0.48
C GLY A 98 11.10 -3.58 0.60
N ILE A 99 11.05 -2.25 0.53
CA ILE A 99 9.82 -1.47 0.47
C ILE A 99 9.90 -0.55 -0.74
N LEU A 100 8.90 -0.64 -1.62
CA LEU A 100 8.79 0.31 -2.72
C LEU A 100 8.31 1.65 -2.19
N GLN A 101 8.89 2.73 -2.68
CA GLN A 101 8.62 4.08 -2.19
C GLN A 101 8.24 4.97 -3.36
N TYR A 102 7.07 5.60 -3.26
CA TYR A 102 6.57 6.48 -4.31
C TYR A 102 5.99 7.75 -3.71
N THR A 103 6.11 8.86 -4.45
CA THR A 103 5.20 9.98 -4.22
C THR A 103 3.80 9.61 -4.73
N PRO A 104 2.72 10.23 -4.22
CA PRO A 104 1.37 9.94 -4.66
C PRO A 104 1.24 9.95 -6.19
N GLU A 105 1.75 10.98 -6.86
CA GLU A 105 1.65 11.15 -8.31
C GLU A 105 2.35 10.02 -9.06
N LYS A 106 3.57 9.67 -8.64
CA LYS A 106 4.34 8.57 -9.24
C LYS A 106 3.68 7.21 -9.00
N PHE A 107 3.04 7.01 -7.84
CA PHE A 107 2.37 5.75 -7.56
C PHE A 107 1.10 5.59 -8.41
N ILE A 108 0.29 6.64 -8.54
CA ILE A 108 -0.89 6.60 -9.41
C ILE A 108 -0.49 6.33 -10.86
N GLN A 109 0.60 6.94 -11.34
CA GLN A 109 1.16 6.66 -12.67
C GLN A 109 1.62 5.20 -12.81
N HIS A 110 2.28 4.66 -11.78
CA HIS A 110 2.73 3.28 -11.75
C HIS A 110 1.57 2.28 -11.82
N ILE A 111 0.50 2.49 -11.04
CA ILE A 111 -0.73 1.66 -11.11
C ILE A 111 -1.42 1.80 -12.47
N SER A 112 -1.31 2.99 -13.08
CA SER A 112 -1.93 3.32 -14.36
C SER A 112 -1.11 2.89 -15.58
N SER A 113 0.04 2.25 -15.40
CA SER A 113 0.79 1.67 -16.52
C SER A 113 0.35 0.22 -16.71
#